data_AF-A0A1C4TB90-F1
#
_entry.id   AF-A0A1C4TB90-F1
#
_cell.length_a   1.000
_cell.length_b   1.000
_cell.length_c   1.000
_cell.angle_alpha   90.00
_cell.angle_beta   90.00
_cell.angle_gamma   90.00
#
_symmetry.space_group_name_H-M   'P 1'
#
loop_
_entity.id
_entity.type
_entity.pdbx_description
1 polymer ?
#
loop_
_entity_poly.entity_id
_entity_poly.type
_entity_poly.pdbx_seq_one_letter_code
_entity_poly.pdbx_strand_id
1 'polypeptide(L)'
;MSSCYLLDSPKDELDSIYDRYHQVARLSKHAGGIGLSYSRIRARGSLIRGTNGHSNGIVPFLKTLDASVAAVNQGGRRKGAAAVYLETWHADIEEFLELRDNTGEDQRRTHNLNLAHWIPDEFMRRVDADTEWSLFSPADVPELVDLWGDAFDAAYRAAEAKGLARKTMPARELYGRMMRTLAQTGQGWMTFKDASNRTANQTAEPGRVVHSSNLCTEILEVTNDGETAVCNLGSVNLGAFVANGSIDWDRLDSTVRTAVTFLDRVVDINFYPTEQAGNSNSRWRPVGLGAMGLQDVFFQLRLPFDSPEARALSTKISERIMLAAYEASCDLAERPQEPPTGSGSGGTPGARCPRGPRRVPRAVCCTPTTTTPS
;
A
#
# COMPACT_ATOMS: atom_id res chain seq x y z
N MET A 1 16.18 7.53 0.92
CA MET A 1 16.21 7.12 -0.50
C MET A 1 14.91 6.43 -0.88
N SER A 2 14.25 5.72 0.04
CA SER A 2 12.86 5.28 -0.14
C SER A 2 11.88 6.44 -0.18
N SER A 3 10.78 6.28 -0.93
CA SER A 3 9.84 7.37 -1.23
C SER A 3 8.52 7.28 -0.47
N CYS A 4 8.08 6.08 -0.09
CA CYS A 4 6.78 5.84 0.55
C CYS A 4 6.88 4.73 1.59
N TYR A 5 5.94 4.74 2.53
CA TYR A 5 5.82 3.77 3.62
C TYR A 5 4.37 3.33 3.79
N LEU A 6 4.17 2.05 4.12
CA LEU A 6 2.86 1.49 4.42
C LEU A 6 2.87 1.01 5.87
N LEU A 7 1.88 1.45 6.64
CA LEU A 7 1.71 1.08 8.03
C LEU A 7 0.43 0.26 8.17
N ASP A 8 0.47 -0.79 8.99
CA ASP A 8 -0.75 -1.48 9.40
C ASP A 8 -1.59 -0.58 10.31
N SER A 9 -2.87 -0.92 10.40
CA SER A 9 -3.79 -0.32 11.35
C SER A 9 -3.23 -0.46 12.76
N PRO A 10 -3.30 0.60 13.58
CA PRO A 10 -3.01 0.47 15.00
C PRO A 10 -3.92 -0.60 15.60
N LYS A 11 -3.44 -1.25 16.66
CA LYS A 11 -4.31 -2.05 17.53
C LYS A 11 -5.37 -1.13 18.12
N ASP A 12 -6.50 -1.72 18.49
CA ASP A 12 -7.65 -1.02 19.05
C ASP A 12 -7.47 -0.64 20.52
N GLU A 13 -6.37 0.09 20.78
CA GLU A 13 -5.87 0.53 22.08
C GLU A 13 -5.22 1.91 21.92
N LEU A 14 -5.37 2.77 22.95
CA LEU A 14 -4.93 4.17 22.87
C LEU A 14 -3.43 4.30 22.61
N ASP A 15 -2.61 3.52 23.31
CA ASP A 15 -1.15 3.58 23.19
C ASP A 15 -0.71 3.21 21.76
N SER A 16 -1.30 2.17 21.16
CA SER A 16 -1.00 1.78 19.78
C SER A 16 -1.39 2.86 18.77
N ILE A 17 -2.51 3.57 18.98
CA ILE A 17 -2.92 4.69 18.14
C ILE A 17 -1.90 5.83 18.20
N TYR A 18 -1.46 6.21 19.40
CA TYR A 18 -0.47 7.29 19.58
C TYR A 18 0.93 6.90 19.10
N ASP A 19 1.34 5.65 19.30
CA ASP A 19 2.57 5.10 18.73
C ASP A 19 2.53 5.14 17.20
N ARG A 20 1.38 4.84 16.60
CA ARG A 20 1.20 4.93 15.15
C ARG A 20 1.34 6.37 14.67
N TYR A 21 0.80 7.36 15.39
CA TYR A 21 1.03 8.78 15.07
C TYR A 21 2.50 9.17 15.17
N HIS A 22 3.20 8.69 16.20
CA HIS A 22 4.62 8.92 16.35
C HIS A 22 5.41 8.34 15.16
N GLN A 23 5.09 7.12 14.72
CA GLN A 23 5.69 6.52 13.53
C GLN A 23 5.42 7.34 12.27
N VAL A 24 4.16 7.72 12.02
CA VAL A 24 3.77 8.55 10.86
C VAL A 24 4.54 9.88 10.87
N ALA A 25 4.63 10.56 12.02
CA ALA A 25 5.39 11.80 12.15
C ALA A 25 6.88 11.61 11.84
N ARG A 26 7.51 10.54 12.33
CA ARG A 26 8.91 10.22 12.04
C ARG A 26 9.15 9.96 10.56
N LEU A 27 8.26 9.20 9.91
CA LEU A 27 8.38 8.88 8.48
C LEU A 27 8.13 10.12 7.60
N SER A 28 7.09 10.90 7.92
CA SER A 28 6.75 12.15 7.20
C SER A 28 7.87 13.19 7.29
N LYS A 29 8.54 13.31 8.46
CA LYS A 29 9.69 14.21 8.65
C LYS A 29 10.79 14.00 7.60
N HIS A 30 10.98 12.76 7.13
CA HIS A 30 11.97 12.39 6.13
C HIS A 30 11.41 12.32 4.70
N ALA A 31 10.32 13.06 4.44
CA ALA A 31 9.68 13.21 3.13
C ALA A 31 9.06 11.93 2.54
N GLY A 32 8.70 10.96 3.40
CA GLY A 32 7.97 9.77 2.99
C GLY A 32 6.47 10.02 2.83
N GLY A 33 5.90 9.59 1.70
CA GLY A 33 4.44 9.45 1.56
C GLY A 33 3.93 8.27 2.41
N ILE A 34 2.73 8.39 2.97
CA ILE A 34 2.18 7.42 3.92
C ILE A 34 0.93 6.73 3.36
N GLY A 35 0.90 5.40 3.42
CA GLY A 35 -0.34 4.60 3.41
C GLY A 35 -0.58 4.02 4.80
N LEU A 36 -1.80 4.12 5.31
CA LEU A 36 -2.17 3.63 6.65
C LEU A 36 -3.53 2.94 6.59
N SER A 37 -3.57 1.64 6.87
CA SER A 37 -4.84 0.97 7.17
C SER A 37 -5.41 1.51 8.49
N TYR A 38 -6.74 1.56 8.62
CA TYR A 38 -7.39 1.98 9.86
C TYR A 38 -8.57 1.09 10.27
N SER A 39 -8.71 -0.08 9.61
CA SER A 39 -9.87 -0.96 9.74
C SER A 39 -9.94 -1.75 11.05
N ARG A 40 -8.91 -1.73 11.91
CA ARG A 40 -8.94 -2.43 13.22
C ARG A 40 -9.57 -1.61 14.34
N ILE A 41 -9.67 -0.29 14.19
CA ILE A 41 -10.16 0.59 15.24
C ILE A 41 -11.67 0.43 15.39
N ARG A 42 -12.16 0.27 16.62
CA ARG A 42 -13.59 0.06 16.86
C ARG A 42 -14.44 1.24 16.37
N ALA A 43 -15.60 0.92 15.81
CA ALA A 43 -16.54 1.90 15.31
C ALA A 43 -17.21 2.71 16.43
N ARG A 44 -17.84 3.82 16.07
CA ARG A 44 -18.61 4.67 16.98
C ARG A 44 -19.68 3.87 17.72
N GLY A 45 -19.86 4.17 19.00
CA GLY A 45 -20.82 3.47 19.86
C GLY A 45 -20.36 2.09 20.36
N SER A 46 -19.15 1.63 20.00
CA SER A 46 -18.58 0.40 20.56
C SER A 46 -18.15 0.59 22.02
N LEU A 47 -18.38 -0.42 22.87
CA LEU A 47 -18.02 -0.37 24.30
C LEU A 47 -16.51 -0.27 24.51
N ILE A 48 -16.09 0.57 25.45
CA ILE A 48 -14.71 0.66 25.96
C ILE A 48 -14.66 0.01 27.33
N ARG A 49 -14.17 -1.23 27.40
CA ARG A 49 -14.17 -2.05 28.63
C ARG A 49 -13.46 -1.37 29.82
N GLY A 50 -12.35 -0.68 29.58
CA GLY A 50 -11.55 -0.06 30.65
C GLY A 50 -12.20 1.16 31.31
N THR A 51 -12.98 1.94 30.57
CA THR A 51 -13.60 3.19 31.07
C THR A 51 -15.12 3.07 31.22
N ASN A 52 -15.71 1.95 30.80
CA ASN A 52 -17.16 1.73 30.72
C ASN A 52 -17.90 2.79 29.88
N GLY A 53 -17.19 3.47 28.99
CA GLY A 53 -17.73 4.45 28.04
C GLY A 53 -17.94 3.85 26.64
N HIS A 54 -18.37 4.68 25.69
CA HIS A 54 -18.52 4.29 24.29
C HIS A 54 -17.52 5.04 23.40
N SER A 55 -17.04 4.37 22.36
CA SER A 55 -16.13 4.96 21.36
C SER A 55 -16.81 6.06 20.55
N ASN A 56 -16.04 7.09 20.24
CA ASN A 56 -16.46 8.13 19.27
C ASN A 56 -16.16 7.73 17.81
N GLY A 57 -15.65 6.51 17.58
CA GLY A 57 -15.31 5.99 16.27
C GLY A 57 -13.98 6.53 15.74
N ILE A 58 -13.73 6.34 14.45
CA ILE A 58 -12.46 6.68 13.82
C ILE A 58 -12.26 8.19 13.57
N VAL A 59 -13.35 8.97 13.43
CA VAL A 59 -13.29 10.37 12.99
C VAL A 59 -12.42 11.26 13.88
N PRO A 60 -12.56 11.28 15.23
CA PRO A 60 -11.73 12.15 16.07
C PRO A 60 -10.24 11.78 16.03
N PHE A 61 -9.94 10.48 15.90
CA PHE A 61 -8.59 9.99 15.78
C PHE A 61 -7.97 10.42 14.45
N LEU A 62 -8.70 10.27 13.34
CA LEU A 62 -8.27 10.75 12.03
C LEU A 62 -8.12 12.28 11.98
N LYS A 63 -8.96 13.05 12.69
CA LYS A 63 -8.76 14.51 12.84
C LYS A 63 -7.45 14.85 13.56
N THR A 64 -7.07 14.05 14.56
CA THR A 64 -5.78 14.22 15.25
C THR A 64 -4.61 13.90 14.31
N LEU A 65 -4.72 12.81 13.55
CA LEU A 65 -3.73 12.44 12.54
C LEU A 65 -3.61 13.52 11.44
N ASP A 66 -4.72 14.09 10.99
CA ASP A 66 -4.76 15.17 10.00
C ASP A 66 -3.95 16.39 10.46
N ALA A 67 -4.17 16.83 11.70
CA ALA A 67 -3.42 17.93 12.31
C ALA A 67 -1.92 17.58 12.45
N SER A 68 -1.59 16.34 12.78
CA SER A 68 -0.20 15.87 12.85
C SER A 68 0.48 15.91 11.48
N VAL A 69 -0.18 15.42 10.42
CA VAL A 69 0.33 15.46 9.04
C VAL A 69 0.54 16.90 8.59
N ALA A 70 -0.39 17.81 8.92
CA ALA A 70 -0.26 19.23 8.62
C ALA A 70 0.90 19.90 9.38
N ALA A 71 1.14 19.52 10.63
CA ALA A 71 2.23 20.04 11.45
C ALA A 71 3.61 19.55 10.95
N VAL A 72 3.70 18.29 10.55
CA VAL A 72 4.94 17.67 10.05
C VAL A 72 5.05 17.81 8.52
N ASN A 73 4.87 19.03 8.04
CA ASN A 73 4.88 19.38 6.63
C ASN A 73 6.33 19.66 6.14
N GLN A 74 7.11 18.58 6.00
CA GLN A 74 8.42 18.44 5.29
C GLN A 74 9.28 19.71 5.10
N GLY A 75 9.38 20.58 6.11
CA GLY A 75 10.09 21.87 6.03
C GLY A 75 9.61 22.80 4.89
N GLY A 76 8.34 22.68 4.46
CA GLY A 76 7.77 23.47 3.36
C GLY A 76 8.19 23.03 1.95
N ARG A 77 9.06 22.02 1.79
CA ARG A 77 9.48 21.53 0.46
C ARG A 77 8.37 20.77 -0.27
N ARG A 78 7.56 19.99 0.46
CA ARG A 78 6.41 19.23 -0.04
C ARG A 78 5.39 19.07 1.08
N LYS A 79 4.10 19.15 0.76
CA LYS A 79 3.03 18.88 1.73
C LYS A 79 3.14 17.46 2.26
N GLY A 80 3.08 17.30 3.59
CA GLY A 80 2.86 15.98 4.20
C GLY A 80 1.60 15.37 3.61
N ALA A 81 1.66 14.08 3.26
CA ALA A 81 0.57 13.39 2.58
C ALA A 81 0.44 11.97 3.15
N ALA A 82 -0.78 11.62 3.57
CA ALA A 82 -1.10 10.32 4.12
C ALA A 82 -2.45 9.85 3.57
N ALA A 83 -2.46 8.68 2.95
CA ALA A 83 -3.66 7.98 2.53
C ALA A 83 -4.11 7.02 3.63
N VAL A 84 -5.35 7.20 4.09
CA VAL A 84 -6.01 6.30 5.03
C VAL A 84 -6.87 5.32 4.26
N TYR A 85 -6.69 4.03 4.55
CA TYR A 85 -7.43 2.93 3.94
C TYR A 85 -8.44 2.37 4.94
N LEU A 86 -9.70 2.25 4.50
CA LEU A 86 -10.77 1.66 5.30
C LEU A 86 -11.51 0.59 4.50
N GLU A 87 -11.78 -0.55 5.13
CA GLU A 87 -12.60 -1.61 4.53
C GLU A 87 -14.09 -1.22 4.49
N THR A 88 -14.78 -1.60 3.42
CA THR A 88 -16.15 -1.14 3.15
C THR A 88 -17.22 -1.67 4.11
N TRP A 89 -16.91 -2.72 4.88
CA TRP A 89 -17.80 -3.26 5.92
C TRP A 89 -17.68 -2.52 7.26
N HIS A 90 -16.72 -1.60 7.41
CA HIS A 90 -16.53 -0.89 8.67
C HIS A 90 -17.74 0.02 8.98
N ALA A 91 -18.27 -0.01 10.21
CA ALA A 91 -19.48 0.74 10.56
C ALA A 91 -19.35 2.27 10.50
N ASP A 92 -18.13 2.81 10.58
CA ASP A 92 -17.89 4.24 10.36
C ASP A 92 -17.65 4.60 8.87
N ILE A 93 -17.86 3.69 7.90
CA ILE A 93 -17.59 3.96 6.47
C ILE A 93 -18.37 5.16 5.91
N GLU A 94 -19.59 5.37 6.40
CA GLU A 94 -20.42 6.50 6.00
C GLU A 94 -19.81 7.83 6.47
N GLU A 95 -19.37 7.90 7.73
CA GLU A 95 -18.70 9.09 8.28
C GLU A 95 -17.31 9.29 7.64
N PHE A 96 -16.63 8.19 7.27
CA PHE A 96 -15.35 8.22 6.57
C PHE A 96 -15.44 8.92 5.20
N LEU A 97 -16.52 8.67 4.45
CA LEU A 97 -16.76 9.30 3.15
C LEU A 97 -16.93 10.83 3.24
N GLU A 98 -17.38 11.33 4.38
CA GLU A 98 -17.65 12.75 4.62
C GLU A 98 -16.42 13.55 5.05
N LEU A 99 -15.31 12.87 5.38
CA LEU A 99 -14.09 13.50 5.92
C LEU A 99 -13.46 14.53 4.98
N ARG A 100 -13.75 14.44 3.67
CA ARG A 100 -13.21 15.34 2.63
C ARG A 100 -14.23 16.27 2.03
N ASP A 101 -15.46 16.28 2.55
CA ASP A 101 -16.49 17.19 2.08
C ASP A 101 -16.11 18.64 2.38
N ASN A 102 -16.39 19.53 1.42
CA ASN A 102 -16.14 20.97 1.58
C ASN A 102 -17.17 21.64 2.51
N THR A 103 -18.30 20.99 2.78
CA THR A 103 -19.40 21.50 3.61
C THR A 103 -19.57 20.64 4.86
N GLY A 104 -20.15 21.22 5.91
CA GLY A 104 -20.42 20.56 7.18
C GLY A 104 -19.50 21.05 8.31
N GLU A 105 -19.42 20.29 9.39
CA GLU A 105 -18.66 20.68 10.58
C GLU A 105 -17.16 20.44 10.41
N ASP A 106 -16.34 21.50 10.48
CA ASP A 106 -14.89 21.43 10.26
C ASP A 106 -14.17 20.46 11.22
N GLN A 107 -14.66 20.32 12.46
CA GLN A 107 -14.09 19.39 13.44
C GLN A 107 -14.16 17.92 12.98
N ARG A 108 -15.01 17.62 12.00
CA ARG A 108 -15.21 16.30 11.38
C ARG A 108 -14.62 16.22 9.97
N ARG A 109 -13.70 17.12 9.60
CA ARG A 109 -13.03 17.16 8.28
C ARG A 109 -11.53 16.97 8.40
N THR A 110 -10.94 16.26 7.43
CA THR A 110 -9.51 15.95 7.35
C THR A 110 -8.94 16.31 5.99
N HIS A 111 -8.75 17.61 5.74
CA HIS A 111 -8.32 18.14 4.43
C HIS A 111 -6.83 17.88 4.11
N ASN A 112 -6.05 17.34 5.04
CA ASN A 112 -4.65 16.95 4.85
C ASN A 112 -4.48 15.44 4.66
N LEU A 113 -5.52 14.64 4.92
CA LEU A 113 -5.54 13.21 4.66
C LEU A 113 -6.15 12.87 3.30
N ASN A 114 -5.61 11.89 2.61
CA ASN A 114 -6.23 11.23 1.47
C ASN A 114 -7.04 10.03 1.95
N LEU A 115 -8.08 9.67 1.21
CA LEU A 115 -8.97 8.56 1.57
C LEU A 115 -8.96 7.49 0.48
N ALA A 116 -8.92 6.23 0.89
CA ALA A 116 -9.01 5.07 0.03
C ALA A 116 -9.87 3.97 0.66
N HIS A 117 -10.54 3.19 -0.19
CA HIS A 117 -11.34 2.04 0.19
C HIS A 117 -10.56 0.77 -0.09
N TRP A 118 -10.55 -0.15 0.88
CA TRP A 118 -10.00 -1.50 0.72
C TRP A 118 -11.16 -2.48 0.55
N ILE A 119 -11.47 -2.82 -0.71
CA ILE A 119 -12.76 -3.39 -1.13
C ILE A 119 -12.64 -4.91 -1.28
N PRO A 120 -13.38 -5.72 -0.48
CA PRO A 120 -13.47 -7.17 -0.72
C PRO A 120 -14.34 -7.49 -1.94
N ASP A 121 -14.07 -8.61 -2.60
CA ASP A 121 -14.83 -9.09 -3.77
C ASP A 121 -16.31 -9.34 -3.39
N GLU A 122 -16.61 -9.75 -2.15
CA GLU A 122 -17.99 -9.90 -1.66
C GLU A 122 -18.80 -8.61 -1.77
N PHE A 123 -18.21 -7.46 -1.43
CA PHE A 123 -18.92 -6.19 -1.56
C PHE A 123 -19.33 -5.93 -3.01
N MET A 124 -18.41 -6.16 -3.96
CA MET A 124 -18.69 -5.96 -5.38
C MET A 124 -19.72 -6.96 -5.91
N ARG A 125 -19.71 -8.22 -5.44
CA ARG A 125 -20.78 -9.18 -5.75
C ARG A 125 -22.14 -8.73 -5.22
N ARG A 126 -22.20 -8.16 -4.01
CA ARG A 126 -23.45 -7.63 -3.43
C ARG A 126 -23.96 -6.41 -4.18
N VAL A 127 -23.07 -5.53 -4.66
CA VAL A 127 -23.40 -4.38 -5.53
C VAL A 127 -23.99 -4.85 -6.86
N ASP A 128 -23.35 -5.82 -7.51
CA ASP A 128 -23.81 -6.37 -8.80
C ASP A 128 -25.20 -7.00 -8.65
N ALA A 129 -25.37 -7.86 -7.63
CA ALA A 129 -26.60 -8.58 -7.33
C ALA A 129 -27.73 -7.72 -6.72
N ASP A 130 -27.49 -6.44 -6.44
CA ASP A 130 -28.43 -5.52 -5.78
C ASP A 130 -28.96 -6.03 -4.43
N THR A 131 -28.03 -6.47 -3.58
CA THR A 131 -28.34 -7.05 -2.27
C THR A 131 -27.83 -6.17 -1.14
N GLU A 132 -28.19 -6.54 0.09
CA GLU A 132 -27.78 -5.80 1.29
C GLU A 132 -26.31 -6.02 1.65
N TRP A 133 -25.75 -5.01 2.30
CA TRP A 133 -24.41 -4.97 2.89
C TRP A 133 -24.51 -4.63 4.37
N SER A 134 -23.98 -5.50 5.21
CA SER A 134 -23.87 -5.32 6.66
C SER A 134 -22.58 -4.60 7.04
N LEU A 135 -22.74 -3.64 7.96
CA LEU A 135 -21.68 -2.86 8.55
C LEU A 135 -21.40 -3.35 9.98
N PHE A 136 -20.14 -3.56 10.31
CA PHE A 136 -19.71 -4.13 11.58
C PHE A 136 -18.71 -3.22 12.30
N SER A 137 -18.65 -3.34 13.62
CA SER A 137 -17.52 -2.82 14.38
C SER A 137 -16.43 -3.90 14.48
N PRO A 138 -15.15 -3.57 14.20
CA PRO A 138 -14.04 -4.51 14.38
C PRO A 138 -13.94 -5.10 15.79
N ALA A 139 -14.48 -4.44 16.80
CA ALA A 139 -14.54 -4.98 18.16
C ALA A 139 -15.40 -6.26 18.29
N ASP A 140 -16.38 -6.44 17.40
CA ASP A 140 -17.29 -7.59 17.38
C ASP A 140 -16.85 -8.68 16.38
N VAL A 141 -16.04 -8.30 15.38
CA VAL A 141 -15.58 -9.15 14.28
C VAL A 141 -14.08 -8.93 13.96
N PRO A 142 -13.19 -9.06 14.97
CA PRO A 142 -11.78 -8.67 14.84
C PRO A 142 -11.01 -9.45 13.78
N GLU A 143 -11.50 -10.62 13.38
CA GLU A 143 -10.86 -11.48 12.39
C GLU A 143 -10.98 -10.98 10.94
N LEU A 144 -12.01 -10.17 10.61
CA LEU A 144 -12.31 -9.84 9.20
C LEU A 144 -11.18 -9.10 8.49
N VAL A 145 -10.44 -8.25 9.22
CA VAL A 145 -9.29 -7.50 8.71
C VAL A 145 -8.15 -8.43 8.25
N ASP A 146 -8.04 -9.62 8.85
CA ASP A 146 -6.97 -10.59 8.61
C ASP A 146 -7.41 -11.76 7.70
N LEU A 147 -8.58 -11.65 7.08
CA LEU A 147 -9.11 -12.63 6.13
C LEU A 147 -9.32 -11.96 4.77
N TRP A 148 -9.19 -12.72 3.68
CA TRP A 148 -9.47 -12.27 2.31
C TRP A 148 -10.02 -13.44 1.48
N GLY A 149 -10.65 -13.14 0.34
CA GLY A 149 -11.28 -14.12 -0.54
C GLY A 149 -12.34 -14.98 0.18
N ASP A 150 -12.41 -16.27 -0.16
CA ASP A 150 -13.43 -17.19 0.36
C ASP A 150 -13.46 -17.27 1.90
N ALA A 151 -12.32 -17.10 2.56
CA ALA A 151 -12.23 -17.12 4.02
C ALA A 151 -12.88 -15.87 4.64
N PHE A 152 -12.69 -14.70 4.02
CA PHE A 152 -13.39 -13.48 4.39
C PHE A 152 -14.90 -13.63 4.16
N ASP A 153 -15.30 -14.14 3.00
CA ASP A 153 -16.70 -14.31 2.62
C ASP A 153 -17.46 -15.18 3.63
N ALA A 154 -16.85 -16.31 4.03
CA ALA A 154 -17.42 -17.22 5.00
C ALA A 154 -17.56 -16.57 6.38
N ALA A 155 -16.51 -15.88 6.85
CA ALA A 155 -16.53 -15.20 8.14
C ALA A 155 -17.53 -14.03 8.18
N TYR A 156 -17.59 -13.24 7.11
CA TYR A 156 -18.51 -12.13 6.95
C TYR A 156 -19.98 -12.59 7.02
N ARG A 157 -20.34 -13.61 6.23
CA ARG A 157 -21.69 -14.19 6.23
C ARG A 157 -22.04 -14.86 7.55
N ALA A 158 -21.07 -15.48 8.23
CA ALA A 158 -21.27 -16.03 9.56
C ALA A 158 -21.53 -14.95 10.61
N ALA A 159 -20.89 -13.77 10.49
CA ALA A 159 -21.17 -12.63 11.36
C ALA A 159 -22.56 -12.04 11.11
N GLU A 160 -23.00 -11.97 9.85
CA GLU A 160 -24.40 -11.62 9.48
C GLU A 160 -25.39 -12.58 10.16
N ALA A 161 -25.17 -13.90 10.03
CA ALA A 161 -26.04 -14.92 10.60
C ALA A 161 -26.11 -14.89 12.14
N LYS A 162 -25.04 -14.43 12.80
CA LYS A 162 -25.00 -14.21 14.26
C LYS A 162 -25.68 -12.91 14.70
N GLY A 163 -26.12 -12.06 13.76
CA GLY A 163 -26.76 -10.78 14.07
C GLY A 163 -25.79 -9.73 14.63
N LEU A 164 -24.49 -9.80 14.27
CA LEU A 164 -23.46 -8.87 14.76
C LEU A 164 -23.44 -7.52 14.02
N ALA A 165 -24.23 -7.37 12.95
CA ALA A 165 -24.27 -6.16 12.16
C ALA A 165 -24.78 -4.97 13.00
N ARG A 166 -24.06 -3.85 12.96
CA ARG A 166 -24.46 -2.59 13.58
C ARG A 166 -25.52 -1.87 12.76
N LYS A 167 -25.43 -2.02 11.43
CA LYS A 167 -26.35 -1.47 10.44
C LYS A 167 -26.30 -2.36 9.20
N THR A 168 -27.42 -2.46 8.49
CA THR A 168 -27.48 -3.08 7.16
C THR A 168 -28.06 -2.06 6.19
N MET A 169 -27.55 -2.02 4.96
CA MET A 169 -28.00 -1.08 3.93
C MET A 169 -27.84 -1.68 2.52
N PRO A 170 -28.54 -1.16 1.49
CA PRO A 170 -28.32 -1.61 0.13
C PRO A 170 -26.87 -1.37 -0.34
N ALA A 171 -26.21 -2.39 -0.88
CA ALA A 171 -24.81 -2.29 -1.31
C ALA A 171 -24.62 -1.21 -2.40
N ARG A 172 -25.58 -1.11 -3.34
CA ARG A 172 -25.57 -0.07 -4.39
C ARG A 172 -25.68 1.35 -3.84
N GLU A 173 -26.37 1.53 -2.72
CA GLU A 173 -26.46 2.85 -2.07
C GLU A 173 -25.08 3.29 -1.55
N LEU A 174 -24.38 2.40 -0.83
CA LEU A 174 -23.03 2.67 -0.35
C LEU A 174 -22.06 2.91 -1.51
N TYR A 175 -22.07 2.04 -2.52
CA TYR A 175 -21.22 2.19 -3.70
C TYR A 175 -21.49 3.50 -4.44
N GLY A 176 -22.76 3.88 -4.61
CA GLY A 176 -23.16 5.16 -5.20
C GLY A 176 -22.64 6.35 -4.41
N ARG A 177 -22.60 6.28 -3.07
CA ARG A 177 -21.98 7.31 -2.23
C ARG A 177 -20.47 7.39 -2.44
N MET A 178 -19.78 6.25 -2.46
CA MET A 178 -18.33 6.19 -2.70
C MET A 178 -17.96 6.82 -4.06
N MET A 179 -18.70 6.49 -5.12
CA MET A 179 -18.53 7.07 -6.45
C MET A 179 -18.78 8.59 -6.47
N ARG A 180 -19.82 9.06 -5.76
CA ARG A 180 -20.08 10.50 -5.63
C ARG A 180 -18.94 11.23 -4.92
N THR A 181 -18.44 10.70 -3.81
CA THR A 181 -17.29 11.27 -3.08
C THR A 181 -16.06 11.37 -3.99
N LEU A 182 -15.75 10.29 -4.73
CA LEU A 182 -14.64 10.28 -5.69
C LEU A 182 -14.81 11.33 -6.79
N ALA A 183 -16.00 11.43 -7.39
CA ALA A 183 -16.27 12.41 -8.44
C ALA A 183 -16.21 13.86 -7.94
N GLN A 184 -16.66 14.13 -6.71
CA GLN A 184 -16.75 15.48 -6.15
C GLN A 184 -15.43 15.99 -5.57
N THR A 185 -14.62 15.10 -5.00
CA THR A 185 -13.44 15.49 -4.21
C THR A 185 -12.13 14.94 -4.75
N GLY A 186 -12.17 13.97 -5.66
CA GLY A 186 -10.99 13.18 -6.06
C GLY A 186 -10.44 12.28 -4.95
N GLN A 187 -11.20 12.07 -3.86
CA GLN A 187 -10.85 11.24 -2.70
C GLN A 187 -11.80 10.05 -2.56
N GLY A 188 -11.40 9.02 -1.81
CA GLY A 188 -12.14 7.75 -1.78
C GLY A 188 -11.71 6.88 -2.96
N TRP A 189 -10.40 6.68 -3.10
CA TRP A 189 -9.83 5.85 -4.15
C TRP A 189 -10.29 4.40 -4.00
N MET A 190 -10.39 3.70 -5.11
CA MET A 190 -10.91 2.33 -5.17
C MET A 190 -9.75 1.35 -5.27
N THR A 191 -9.53 0.56 -4.22
CA THR A 191 -8.50 -0.48 -4.20
C THR A 191 -9.11 -1.81 -3.76
N PHE A 192 -8.70 -2.91 -4.38
CA PHE A 192 -9.39 -4.21 -4.25
C PHE A 192 -8.57 -5.18 -3.40
N LYS A 193 -9.10 -5.52 -2.23
CA LYS A 193 -8.45 -6.34 -1.19
C LYS A 193 -8.06 -7.72 -1.70
N ASP A 194 -9.01 -8.43 -2.30
CA ASP A 194 -8.83 -9.83 -2.63
C ASP A 194 -7.94 -10.03 -3.84
N ALA A 195 -8.09 -9.18 -4.88
CA ALA A 195 -7.16 -9.17 -6.00
C ALA A 195 -5.73 -8.87 -5.53
N SER A 196 -5.55 -7.85 -4.68
CA SER A 196 -4.25 -7.47 -4.15
C SER A 196 -3.60 -8.59 -3.35
N ASN A 197 -4.35 -9.23 -2.45
CA ASN A 197 -3.85 -10.35 -1.65
C ASN A 197 -3.57 -11.59 -2.49
N ARG A 198 -4.37 -11.87 -3.52
CA ARG A 198 -4.17 -13.02 -4.42
C ARG A 198 -2.89 -12.91 -5.25
N THR A 199 -2.51 -11.70 -5.66
CA THR A 199 -1.36 -11.47 -6.54
C THR A 199 -0.08 -11.05 -5.81
N ALA A 200 -0.17 -10.65 -4.54
CA ALA A 200 1.00 -10.32 -3.74
C ALA A 200 1.78 -11.59 -3.38
N ASN A 201 3.03 -11.70 -3.80
CA ASN A 201 3.84 -12.88 -3.51
C ASN A 201 4.12 -13.11 -2.01
N GLN A 202 4.07 -12.05 -1.18
CA GLN A 202 4.27 -12.13 0.27
C GLN A 202 3.13 -12.86 1.00
N THR A 203 1.92 -12.88 0.43
CA THR A 203 0.76 -13.59 1.00
C THR A 203 0.82 -15.10 0.71
N ALA A 204 1.76 -15.55 -0.13
CA ALA A 204 2.06 -16.97 -0.28
C ALA A 204 2.68 -17.57 1.00
N GLU A 205 3.24 -16.75 1.89
CA GLU A 205 3.58 -17.18 3.24
C GLU A 205 2.32 -17.25 4.12
N PRO A 206 2.01 -18.41 4.74
CA PRO A 206 0.83 -18.54 5.59
C PRO A 206 0.77 -17.48 6.71
N GLY A 207 -0.43 -16.94 6.94
CA GLY A 207 -0.67 -15.93 7.97
C GLY A 207 -0.22 -14.52 7.60
N ARG A 208 0.07 -14.25 6.32
CA ARG A 208 0.40 -12.91 5.82
C ARG A 208 -0.75 -12.36 4.96
N VAL A 209 -1.11 -11.12 5.24
CA VAL A 209 -2.20 -10.39 4.58
C VAL A 209 -1.72 -8.98 4.29
N VAL A 210 -2.12 -8.46 3.14
CA VAL A 210 -1.96 -7.05 2.76
C VAL A 210 -3.22 -6.31 3.20
N HIS A 211 -3.07 -5.35 4.10
CA HIS A 211 -4.18 -4.60 4.71
C HIS A 211 -4.47 -3.24 4.05
N SER A 212 -3.58 -2.77 3.17
CA SER A 212 -3.70 -1.48 2.46
C SER A 212 -2.68 -1.38 1.33
N SER A 213 -2.75 -0.29 0.57
CA SER A 213 -1.68 0.13 -0.34
C SER A 213 -0.97 1.39 0.20
N ASN A 214 -0.02 1.95 -0.55
CA ASN A 214 0.71 3.18 -0.20
C ASN A 214 -0.08 4.44 -0.58
N LEU A 215 0.54 5.61 -0.44
CA LEU A 215 -0.06 6.89 -0.84
C LEU A 215 -0.51 6.94 -2.31
N CYS A 216 0.16 6.23 -3.22
CA CYS A 216 -0.09 6.31 -4.65
C CYS A 216 -0.81 5.07 -5.22
N THR A 217 -1.27 4.17 -4.35
CA THR A 217 -2.07 2.96 -4.66
C THR A 217 -1.38 1.85 -5.47
N GLU A 218 -0.08 1.99 -5.75
CA GLU A 218 0.65 1.06 -6.60
C GLU A 218 1.36 -0.06 -5.83
N ILE A 219 1.68 0.14 -4.55
CA ILE A 219 2.46 -0.80 -3.77
C ILE A 219 1.56 -1.69 -2.91
N LEU A 220 1.80 -3.00 -2.99
CA LEU A 220 1.08 -4.03 -2.24
C LEU A 220 2.10 -4.83 -1.45
N GLU A 221 2.25 -4.49 -0.17
CA GLU A 221 3.19 -5.14 0.74
C GLU A 221 2.51 -5.47 2.07
N VAL A 222 2.92 -6.57 2.68
CA VAL A 222 2.42 -7.01 3.98
C VAL A 222 2.94 -6.07 5.08
N THR A 223 2.06 -5.73 6.01
CA THR A 223 2.36 -4.88 7.16
C THR A 223 1.89 -5.55 8.44
N ASN A 224 2.47 -5.16 9.56
CA ASN A 224 1.96 -5.48 10.90
C ASN A 224 2.57 -4.48 11.91
N ASP A 225 2.34 -4.70 13.21
CA ASP A 225 2.88 -3.86 14.26
C ASP A 225 4.43 -3.79 14.31
N GLY A 226 5.10 -4.85 13.87
CA GLY A 226 6.57 -4.94 13.82
C GLY A 226 7.19 -4.62 12.45
N GLU A 227 6.37 -4.53 11.39
CA GLU A 227 6.81 -4.38 10.01
C GLU A 227 6.06 -3.23 9.31
N THR A 228 6.79 -2.16 9.01
CA THR A 228 6.32 -1.04 8.17
C THR A 228 6.92 -1.24 6.79
N ALA A 229 6.09 -1.48 5.78
CA ALA A 229 6.56 -1.70 4.42
C ALA A 229 7.18 -0.43 3.81
N VAL A 230 8.13 -0.61 2.89
CA VAL A 230 9.01 0.46 2.40
C VAL A 230 9.18 0.39 0.89
N CYS A 231 8.81 1.46 0.20
CA CYS A 231 8.86 1.51 -1.25
C CYS A 231 10.22 2.02 -1.75
N ASN A 232 11.04 1.13 -2.33
CA ASN A 232 12.29 1.49 -3.01
C ASN A 232 12.02 1.58 -4.51
N LEU A 233 11.80 2.80 -5.00
CA LEU A 233 11.22 3.03 -6.33
C LEU A 233 12.26 3.48 -7.35
N GLY A 234 12.11 3.00 -8.59
CA GLY A 234 12.80 3.49 -9.78
C GLY A 234 11.90 3.38 -11.01
N SER A 235 12.21 4.11 -12.08
CA SER A 235 11.45 4.06 -13.34
C SER A 235 12.35 4.03 -14.56
N VAL A 236 11.97 3.26 -15.58
CA VAL A 236 12.64 3.26 -16.89
C VAL A 236 11.88 4.15 -17.88
N ASN A 237 12.60 5.03 -18.60
CA ASN A 237 12.01 5.84 -19.66
C ASN A 237 11.86 5.01 -20.95
N LEU A 238 10.66 4.49 -21.20
CA LEU A 238 10.38 3.64 -22.35
C LEU A 238 10.66 4.33 -23.69
N GLY A 239 10.37 5.63 -23.79
CA GLY A 239 10.56 6.41 -25.01
C GLY A 239 12.03 6.46 -25.48
N ALA A 240 12.99 6.28 -24.57
CA ALA A 240 14.43 6.29 -24.87
C ALA A 240 14.94 5.01 -25.56
N PHE A 241 14.10 3.96 -25.63
CA PHE A 241 14.42 2.67 -26.26
C PHE A 241 13.78 2.51 -27.64
N VAL A 242 13.04 3.50 -28.13
CA VAL A 242 12.52 3.46 -29.50
C VAL A 242 13.60 3.87 -30.48
N ALA A 243 13.95 2.97 -31.40
CA ALA A 243 14.93 3.20 -32.45
C ALA A 243 14.49 2.51 -33.75
N ASN A 244 14.70 3.17 -34.89
CA ASN A 244 14.41 2.62 -36.22
C ASN A 244 12.98 2.06 -36.36
N GLY A 245 11.98 2.70 -35.75
CA GLY A 245 10.57 2.28 -35.82
C GLY A 245 10.22 1.04 -34.99
N SER A 246 11.07 0.64 -34.03
CA SER A 246 10.81 -0.47 -33.11
C SER A 246 11.44 -0.22 -31.73
N ILE A 247 11.16 -1.07 -30.76
CA ILE A 247 11.80 -1.02 -29.43
C ILE A 247 13.10 -1.83 -29.47
N ASP A 248 14.18 -1.24 -28.97
CA ASP A 248 15.44 -1.91 -28.65
C ASP A 248 15.28 -2.71 -27.35
N TRP A 249 14.87 -3.97 -27.51
CA TRP A 249 14.55 -4.87 -26.39
C TRP A 249 15.79 -5.25 -25.57
N ASP A 250 16.95 -5.44 -26.21
CA ASP A 250 18.18 -5.83 -25.51
C ASP A 250 18.69 -4.70 -24.60
N ARG A 251 18.59 -3.45 -25.09
CA ARG A 251 18.92 -2.28 -24.29
C ARG A 251 17.91 -2.04 -23.15
N LEU A 252 16.62 -2.29 -23.38
CA LEU A 252 15.60 -2.23 -22.31
C LEU A 252 15.92 -3.27 -21.23
N ASP A 253 16.13 -4.53 -21.60
CA ASP A 253 16.34 -5.60 -20.63
C ASP A 253 17.63 -5.38 -19.82
N SER A 254 18.74 -4.97 -20.47
CA SER A 254 19.99 -4.66 -19.76
C SER A 254 19.85 -3.48 -18.78
N THR A 255 19.06 -2.46 -19.15
CA THR A 255 18.75 -1.33 -18.27
C THR A 255 17.92 -1.78 -17.07
N VAL A 256 16.89 -2.61 -17.28
CA VAL A 256 16.07 -3.18 -16.21
C VAL A 256 16.93 -3.97 -15.21
N ARG A 257 17.83 -4.84 -15.68
CA ARG A 257 18.72 -5.62 -14.78
C ARG A 257 19.62 -4.72 -13.93
N THR A 258 20.11 -3.62 -14.52
CA THR A 258 20.91 -2.62 -13.80
C THR A 258 20.07 -1.87 -12.77
N ALA A 259 18.85 -1.45 -13.14
CA ALA A 259 17.93 -0.76 -12.24
C ALA A 259 17.57 -1.64 -11.03
N VAL A 260 17.25 -2.92 -11.22
CA VAL A 260 16.98 -3.87 -10.13
C VAL A 260 18.18 -4.01 -9.20
N THR A 261 19.40 -4.11 -9.76
CA THR A 261 20.62 -4.18 -8.95
C THR A 261 20.82 -2.92 -8.10
N PHE A 262 20.49 -1.74 -8.63
CA PHE A 262 20.59 -0.49 -7.88
C PHE A 262 19.52 -0.40 -6.79
N LEU A 263 18.28 -0.76 -7.10
CA LEU A 263 17.19 -0.76 -6.12
C LEU A 263 17.46 -1.74 -4.97
N ASP A 264 17.97 -2.92 -5.25
CA ASP A 264 18.36 -3.88 -4.21
C ASP A 264 19.48 -3.32 -3.32
N ARG A 265 20.47 -2.61 -3.88
CA ARG A 265 21.51 -1.95 -3.08
C ARG A 265 20.96 -0.82 -2.21
N VAL A 266 19.94 -0.09 -2.68
CA VAL A 266 19.28 0.95 -1.88
C VAL A 266 18.75 0.37 -0.57
N VAL A 267 18.24 -0.87 -0.57
CA VAL A 267 17.78 -1.54 0.66
C VAL A 267 18.88 -1.58 1.74
N ASP A 268 20.13 -1.83 1.34
CA ASP A 268 21.26 -1.98 2.28
C ASP A 268 21.78 -0.64 2.80
N ILE A 269 21.78 0.41 1.98
CA ILE A 269 22.37 1.71 2.32
C ILE A 269 21.36 2.75 2.85
N ASN A 270 20.06 2.45 2.78
CA ASN A 270 19.02 3.39 3.16
C ASN A 270 18.97 3.62 4.68
N PHE A 271 18.71 4.87 5.06
CA PHE A 271 18.40 5.23 6.43
C PHE A 271 16.90 5.04 6.68
N TYR A 272 16.55 4.18 7.63
CA TYR A 272 15.17 3.91 8.02
C TYR A 272 14.76 4.78 9.23
N PRO A 273 13.73 5.63 9.11
CA PRO A 273 13.33 6.50 10.21
C PRO A 273 12.72 5.77 11.42
N THR A 274 12.29 4.52 11.25
CA THR A 274 11.73 3.67 12.32
C THR A 274 12.32 2.26 12.23
N GLU A 275 12.34 1.55 13.36
CA GLU A 275 12.86 0.17 13.43
C GLU A 275 12.00 -0.77 12.58
N GLN A 276 10.68 -0.61 12.62
CA GLN A 276 9.72 -1.40 11.85
C GLN A 276 9.97 -1.33 10.34
N ALA A 277 10.40 -0.18 9.84
CA ALA A 277 10.77 0.01 8.43
C ALA A 277 12.06 -0.74 8.09
N GLY A 278 13.07 -0.69 8.97
CA GLY A 278 14.30 -1.45 8.82
C GLY A 278 14.07 -2.96 8.87
N ASN A 279 13.22 -3.43 9.79
CA ASN A 279 12.85 -4.84 9.94
C ASN A 279 12.16 -5.38 8.68
N SER A 280 11.14 -4.66 8.18
CA SER A 280 10.41 -5.07 6.99
C SER A 280 11.32 -5.12 5.75
N ASN A 281 12.04 -4.04 5.46
CA ASN A 281 12.82 -3.96 4.23
C ASN A 281 14.02 -4.93 4.24
N SER A 282 14.63 -5.19 5.40
CA SER A 282 15.71 -6.18 5.53
C SER A 282 15.22 -7.61 5.33
N ARG A 283 14.00 -7.91 5.78
CA ARG A 283 13.38 -9.23 5.65
C ARG A 283 12.93 -9.52 4.22
N TRP A 284 12.16 -8.60 3.66
CA TRP A 284 11.43 -8.82 2.41
C TRP A 284 12.17 -8.32 1.17
N ARG A 285 13.05 -7.32 1.35
CA ARG A 285 13.81 -6.62 0.29
C ARG A 285 12.96 -6.22 -0.94
N PRO A 286 11.77 -5.64 -0.78
CA PRO A 286 10.93 -5.23 -1.89
C PRO A 286 11.57 -4.11 -2.71
N VAL A 287 11.43 -4.22 -4.02
CA VAL A 287 11.77 -3.15 -4.97
C VAL A 287 10.59 -2.86 -5.89
N GLY A 288 10.37 -1.58 -6.16
CA GLY A 288 9.35 -1.08 -7.07
C GLY A 288 9.97 -0.55 -8.35
N LEU A 289 9.96 -1.33 -9.43
CA LEU A 289 10.46 -0.88 -10.73
C LEU A 289 9.29 -0.55 -11.64
N GLY A 290 9.16 0.72 -11.97
CA GLY A 290 8.16 1.19 -12.91
C GLY A 290 8.69 1.60 -14.27
N ALA A 291 7.77 2.12 -15.06
CA ALA A 291 8.04 2.59 -16.41
C ALA A 291 7.32 3.93 -16.62
N MET A 292 7.96 4.80 -17.38
CA MET A 292 7.43 6.09 -17.81
C MET A 292 7.60 6.25 -19.32
N GLY A 293 6.87 7.19 -19.93
CA GLY A 293 6.99 7.47 -21.36
C GLY A 293 6.33 6.42 -22.26
N LEU A 294 5.31 5.69 -21.77
CA LEU A 294 4.54 4.76 -22.60
C LEU A 294 3.84 5.50 -23.75
N GLN A 295 3.28 6.69 -23.47
CA GLN A 295 2.69 7.54 -24.51
C GLN A 295 3.73 7.96 -25.56
N ASP A 296 4.97 8.23 -25.16
CA ASP A 296 6.05 8.62 -26.07
C ASP A 296 6.42 7.46 -26.99
N VAL A 297 6.39 6.22 -26.50
CA VAL A 297 6.55 5.02 -27.35
C VAL A 297 5.46 4.97 -28.42
N PHE A 298 4.20 5.11 -28.01
CA PHE A 298 3.09 5.05 -28.96
C PHE A 298 3.13 6.19 -29.97
N PHE A 299 3.50 7.40 -29.57
CA PHE A 299 3.65 8.52 -30.50
C PHE A 299 4.79 8.31 -31.51
N GLN A 300 5.96 7.85 -31.04
CA GLN A 300 7.10 7.58 -31.93
C GLN A 300 6.79 6.45 -32.94
N LEU A 301 6.01 5.45 -32.53
CA LEU A 301 5.58 4.34 -33.38
C LEU A 301 4.28 4.62 -34.15
N ARG A 302 3.69 5.82 -33.98
CA ARG A 302 2.42 6.23 -34.60
C ARG A 302 1.25 5.27 -34.32
N LEU A 303 1.19 4.77 -33.10
CA LEU A 303 0.11 3.90 -32.63
C LEU A 303 -0.94 4.71 -31.85
N PRO A 304 -2.22 4.66 -32.23
CA PRO A 304 -3.30 5.15 -31.36
C PRO A 304 -3.30 4.40 -30.03
N PHE A 305 -3.52 5.10 -28.92
CA PHE A 305 -3.39 4.53 -27.57
C PHE A 305 -4.35 3.34 -27.33
N ASP A 306 -5.53 3.39 -27.92
CA ASP A 306 -6.60 2.39 -27.83
C ASP A 306 -6.55 1.33 -28.94
N SER A 307 -5.52 1.37 -29.80
CA SER A 307 -5.36 0.38 -30.87
C SER A 307 -5.00 -1.02 -30.33
N PRO A 308 -5.44 -2.10 -31.00
CA PRO A 308 -5.01 -3.46 -30.67
C PRO A 308 -3.49 -3.62 -30.65
N GLU A 309 -2.78 -2.92 -31.54
CA GLU A 309 -1.33 -2.92 -31.65
C GLU A 309 -0.67 -2.26 -30.44
N ALA A 310 -1.16 -1.10 -29.99
CA ALA A 310 -0.67 -0.43 -28.77
C ALA A 310 -0.91 -1.30 -27.53
N ARG A 311 -2.07 -1.96 -27.44
CA ARG A 311 -2.38 -2.91 -26.35
C ARG A 311 -1.40 -4.08 -26.35
N ALA A 312 -1.19 -4.74 -27.48
CA ALA A 312 -0.27 -5.86 -27.61
C ALA A 312 1.17 -5.45 -27.28
N LEU A 313 1.60 -4.26 -27.73
CA LEU A 313 2.91 -3.71 -27.41
C LEU A 313 3.06 -3.41 -25.91
N SER A 314 2.04 -2.80 -25.28
CA SER A 314 2.03 -2.54 -23.84
C SER A 314 2.19 -3.82 -23.04
N THR A 315 1.43 -4.88 -23.40
CA THR A 315 1.54 -6.19 -22.77
C THR A 315 2.96 -6.74 -22.89
N LYS A 316 3.54 -6.71 -24.10
CA LYS A 316 4.90 -7.18 -24.33
C LYS A 316 5.95 -6.39 -23.54
N ILE A 317 5.82 -5.07 -23.43
CA ILE A 317 6.71 -4.24 -22.60
C ILE A 317 6.65 -4.68 -21.13
N SER A 318 5.44 -4.82 -20.57
CA SER A 318 5.26 -5.25 -19.19
C SER A 318 5.86 -6.65 -18.94
N GLU A 319 5.61 -7.61 -19.83
CA GLU A 319 6.18 -8.96 -19.75
C GLU A 319 7.71 -8.95 -19.78
N ARG A 320 8.33 -8.17 -20.69
CA ARG A 320 9.79 -8.10 -20.80
C ARG A 320 10.44 -7.47 -19.57
N ILE A 321 9.88 -6.37 -19.05
CA ILE A 321 10.37 -5.75 -17.82
C ILE A 321 10.28 -6.71 -16.65
N MET A 322 9.15 -7.39 -16.48
CA MET A 322 8.94 -8.35 -15.39
C MET A 322 9.91 -9.52 -15.46
N LEU A 323 10.09 -10.12 -16.65
CA LEU A 323 11.02 -11.24 -16.85
C LEU A 323 12.47 -10.83 -16.57
N ALA A 324 12.95 -9.73 -17.17
CA ALA A 324 14.32 -9.26 -16.95
C ALA A 324 14.59 -8.90 -15.48
N ALA A 325 13.57 -8.36 -14.79
CA ALA A 325 13.69 -8.04 -13.37
C ALA A 325 13.76 -9.30 -12.49
N TYR A 326 12.98 -10.34 -12.81
CA TYR A 326 13.06 -11.62 -12.11
C TYR A 326 14.38 -12.35 -12.36
N GLU A 327 14.88 -12.36 -13.59
CA GLU A 327 16.21 -12.89 -13.91
C GLU A 327 17.30 -12.20 -13.08
N ALA A 328 17.31 -10.86 -13.06
CA ALA A 328 18.26 -10.12 -12.22
C ALA A 328 18.11 -10.44 -10.72
N SER A 329 16.87 -10.61 -10.23
CA SER A 329 16.63 -10.99 -8.84
C SER A 329 17.18 -12.38 -8.53
N CYS A 330 17.00 -13.35 -9.43
CA CYS A 330 17.59 -14.69 -9.32
C CYS A 330 19.13 -14.63 -9.33
N ASP A 331 19.73 -13.87 -10.24
CA ASP A 331 21.19 -13.70 -10.28
C ASP A 331 21.73 -13.11 -8.96
N LEU A 332 21.02 -12.14 -8.38
CA LEU A 332 21.37 -11.57 -7.08
C LEU A 332 21.19 -12.56 -5.92
N ALA A 333 20.25 -13.49 -6.02
CA ALA A 333 20.02 -14.55 -5.04
C ALA A 333 21.14 -15.60 -5.01
N GLU A 334 21.73 -15.89 -6.18
CA GLU A 334 22.80 -16.87 -6.34
C GLU A 334 24.17 -16.34 -5.91
N ARG A 335 24.37 -15.01 -5.91
CA ARG A 335 25.64 -14.39 -5.52
C ARG A 335 25.95 -14.61 -4.03
N PRO A 336 27.21 -14.91 -3.67
CA PRO A 336 27.66 -14.91 -2.28
C PRO A 336 27.45 -13.52 -1.67
N GLN A 337 26.85 -13.44 -0.47
CA GLN A 337 26.75 -12.16 0.24
C GLN A 337 28.14 -11.67 0.63
N GLU A 338 28.50 -10.46 0.20
CA GLU A 338 29.59 -9.72 0.82
C GLU A 338 29.15 -9.26 2.21
N PRO A 339 30.00 -9.37 3.24
CA PRO A 339 29.68 -8.84 4.56
C PRO A 339 29.41 -7.33 4.46
N PRO A 340 28.47 -6.78 5.25
CA PRO A 340 28.14 -5.36 5.21
C PRO A 340 29.41 -4.52 5.44
N THR A 341 29.69 -3.61 4.52
CA THR A 341 30.82 -2.68 4.60
C THR A 341 30.59 -1.70 5.75
N GLY A 342 31.10 -2.07 6.93
CA GLY A 342 30.91 -1.32 8.17
C GLY A 342 31.47 -2.00 9.42
N SER A 343 31.87 -3.28 9.36
CA SER A 343 32.67 -3.89 10.43
C SER A 343 34.11 -3.38 10.37
N GLY A 344 34.33 -2.19 10.92
CA GLY A 344 35.67 -1.70 11.24
C GLY A 344 36.43 -2.73 12.08
N SER A 345 37.67 -2.98 11.64
CA SER A 345 38.76 -3.72 12.29
C SER A 345 38.66 -3.88 13.81
N GLY A 346 38.58 -5.13 14.29
CA GLY A 346 38.75 -5.44 15.71
C GLY A 346 38.44 -6.86 16.20
N GLY A 347 38.15 -7.82 15.33
CA GLY A 347 37.75 -9.18 15.73
C GLY A 347 38.64 -10.28 15.14
N THR A 348 39.21 -11.09 16.03
CA THR A 348 40.07 -12.26 15.81
C THR A 348 39.58 -13.20 14.69
N PRO A 349 40.45 -13.77 13.84
CA PRO A 349 40.05 -14.69 12.78
C PRO A 349 39.66 -16.04 13.39
N GLY A 350 38.35 -16.31 13.51
CA GLY A 350 37.89 -17.60 14.03
C GLY A 350 36.38 -17.83 14.12
N ALA A 351 35.54 -16.79 14.07
CA ALA A 351 34.10 -16.97 14.11
C ALA A 351 33.50 -16.90 12.70
N ARG A 352 32.94 -18.02 12.21
CA ARG A 352 32.03 -17.99 11.05
C ARG A 352 30.88 -17.07 11.39
N CYS A 353 30.80 -15.94 10.71
CA CYS A 353 29.62 -15.08 10.71
C CYS A 353 28.40 -15.96 10.33
N PRO A 354 27.30 -15.95 11.11
CA PRO A 354 26.11 -16.68 10.71
C PRO A 354 25.70 -16.13 9.34
N ARG A 355 25.60 -17.04 8.35
CA ARG A 355 25.16 -16.70 7.00
C ARG A 355 23.89 -15.84 7.12
N GLY A 356 23.96 -14.58 6.68
CA GLY A 356 22.80 -13.72 6.60
C GLY A 356 21.69 -14.39 5.82
N PRO A 357 20.41 -13.98 6.00
CA PRO A 357 19.30 -14.57 5.27
C PRO A 357 19.62 -14.55 3.78
N ARG A 358 19.59 -15.73 3.13
CA ARG A 358 19.79 -15.84 1.68
C ARG A 358 18.83 -14.86 1.01
N ARG A 359 19.32 -14.10 0.03
CA ARG A 359 18.48 -13.28 -0.85
C ARG A 359 17.47 -14.22 -1.50
N VAL A 360 16.23 -14.24 -1.01
CA VAL A 360 15.17 -15.02 -1.63
C VAL A 360 14.55 -14.10 -2.68
N PRO A 361 14.38 -14.53 -3.94
CA PRO A 361 13.73 -13.70 -4.96
C PRO A 361 12.27 -13.52 -4.55
N ARG A 362 11.95 -12.46 -3.81
CA ARG A 362 10.66 -12.36 -3.11
C ARG A 362 9.94 -11.03 -3.17
N ALA A 363 10.36 -10.03 -3.94
CA ALA A 363 9.47 -8.91 -4.28
C ALA A 363 10.10 -7.98 -5.33
N VAL A 364 9.89 -8.28 -6.60
CA VAL A 364 9.83 -7.20 -7.60
C VAL A 364 8.35 -6.87 -7.76
N CYS A 365 7.93 -5.74 -7.22
CA CYS A 365 6.65 -5.14 -7.54
C CYS A 365 6.88 -4.26 -8.78
N CYS A 366 6.49 -4.71 -9.96
CA CYS A 366 6.51 -3.86 -11.14
C CYS A 366 5.26 -2.97 -11.12
N THR A 367 5.42 -1.69 -10.83
CA THR A 367 4.31 -0.74 -10.77
C THR A 367 4.44 0.33 -11.86
N PRO A 368 3.37 0.71 -12.57
CA PRO A 368 3.43 1.88 -13.44
C PRO A 368 3.53 3.14 -12.57
N THR A 369 4.74 3.72 -12.40
CA THR A 369 4.91 4.97 -11.65
C THR A 369 4.66 6.19 -12.53
N THR A 370 3.78 7.07 -12.05
CA THR A 370 3.39 8.37 -12.62
C THR A 370 4.30 9.53 -12.19
N THR A 371 5.41 9.29 -11.48
CA THR A 371 6.09 10.34 -10.69
C THR A 371 7.47 10.80 -11.12
N THR A 372 7.90 10.56 -12.36
CA THR A 372 9.03 11.32 -12.93
C THR A 372 8.91 11.65 -14.42
N PRO A 373 7.95 12.49 -14.85
CA PRO A 373 8.12 13.26 -16.07
C PRO A 373 8.82 14.58 -15.70
N SER A 374 10.12 14.54 -15.42
CA SER A 374 10.93 15.75 -15.29
C SER A 374 12.37 15.49 -15.69
#